data_AF-A0A2K1LA29-F1
#
_entry.id   AF-A0A2K1LA29-F1
#
_cell.length_a   1.000
_cell.length_b   1.000
_cell.length_c   1.000
_cell.angle_alpha   90.00
_cell.angle_beta   90.00
_cell.angle_gamma   90.00
#
_symmetry.space_group_name_H-M   'P 1'
#
loop_
_entity.id
_entity.type
_entity.pdbx_description
1 polymer ?
#
loop_
_entity_poly.entity_id
_entity_poly.type
_entity_poly.pdbx_seq_one_letter_code
_entity_poly.pdbx_strand_id
1 'polypeptide(L)'
;MQPTKMRLCVTPHVPNLNFCADRNFLLRPNSRNSFVVTARARDRVKRIGRGRMAPRAIGTGKRTKNDDEVAEEALRLLNEANNLPRLVVFDLDYSLWPFWCECRSSKENPSLYPEATGVLNALRRKGVTMAVASRTPTPDIARTFLKKLNITDYFVNMQIYPSWTHKVEHFQKILQSTEVPYKDMLFFDDEDRNILSVSQLGVTSILVNDGVNLKALAQGLQKHARPIASS
;
A
#
# COMPACT_ATOMS: atom_id res chain seq x y z
N MET A 1 -55.58 34.10 18.43
CA MET A 1 -54.33 34.68 17.87
C MET A 1 -53.15 34.10 18.62
N GLN A 2 -52.38 33.21 17.97
CA GLN A 2 -51.08 32.72 18.43
C GLN A 2 -50.06 33.01 17.32
N PRO A 3 -48.85 33.50 17.63
CA PRO A 3 -47.80 33.56 16.63
C PRO A 3 -46.89 32.32 16.71
N THR A 4 -46.84 31.61 15.60
CA THR A 4 -45.94 30.50 15.27
C THR A 4 -44.49 31.02 15.20
N LYS A 5 -43.57 30.48 16.00
CA LYS A 5 -42.12 30.69 15.82
C LYS A 5 -41.53 29.51 15.05
N MET A 6 -41.23 29.71 13.77
CA MET A 6 -40.32 28.87 12.98
C MET A 6 -38.90 28.97 13.58
N ARG A 7 -38.32 27.84 13.98
CA ARG A 7 -36.88 27.73 14.22
C ARG A 7 -36.20 27.32 12.92
N LEU A 8 -35.44 28.25 12.33
CA LEU A 8 -34.44 27.95 11.31
C LEU A 8 -33.28 27.20 11.99
N CYS A 9 -33.07 25.93 11.65
CA CYS A 9 -31.86 25.20 12.04
C CYS A 9 -30.78 25.51 10.99
N VAL A 10 -29.89 26.45 11.31
CA VAL A 10 -28.71 26.73 10.50
C VAL A 10 -27.62 25.78 10.95
N THR A 11 -27.35 24.74 10.16
CA THR A 11 -26.17 23.88 10.37
C THR A 11 -24.91 24.67 10.04
N PRO A 12 -23.90 24.73 10.93
CA PRO A 12 -22.63 25.35 10.57
C PRO A 12 -21.92 24.48 9.53
N HIS A 13 -21.64 25.10 8.39
CA HIS A 13 -20.80 24.57 7.32
C HIS A 13 -19.39 24.36 7.89
N VAL A 14 -18.96 23.09 8.02
CA VAL A 14 -17.59 22.76 8.40
C VAL A 14 -16.78 22.72 7.10
N PRO A 15 -15.78 23.61 6.90
CA PRO A 15 -14.94 23.53 5.71
C PRO A 15 -14.06 22.28 5.79
N ASN A 16 -13.99 21.55 4.66
CA ASN A 16 -13.04 20.46 4.42
C ASN A 16 -11.61 21.00 4.54
N LEU A 17 -11.05 20.89 5.74
CA LEU A 17 -9.62 21.00 5.97
C LEU A 17 -8.99 19.66 5.62
N ASN A 18 -8.41 19.58 4.42
CA ASN A 18 -7.47 18.53 4.05
C ASN A 18 -6.21 18.65 4.92
N PHE A 19 -6.27 18.12 6.14
CA PHE A 19 -5.07 17.81 6.91
C PHE A 19 -4.52 16.49 6.38
N CYS A 20 -3.52 16.57 5.49
CA CYS A 20 -2.58 15.46 5.26
C CYS A 20 -1.79 15.34 6.56
N ALA A 21 -2.29 14.54 7.50
CA ALA A 21 -1.65 14.31 8.78
C ALA A 21 -0.50 13.32 8.56
N ASP A 22 0.73 13.78 8.77
CA ASP A 22 1.89 12.92 9.01
C ASP A 22 1.53 11.93 10.14
N ARG A 23 1.13 10.72 9.75
CA ARG A 23 0.77 9.64 10.69
C ARG A 23 2.00 8.89 11.22
N ASN A 24 3.11 9.61 11.43
CA ASN A 24 4.29 9.09 12.11
C ASN A 24 4.85 10.09 13.13
N PHE A 25 5.17 9.56 14.32
CA PHE A 25 5.77 10.19 15.50
C PHE A 25 4.87 10.98 16.48
N LEU A 26 4.30 10.25 17.44
CA LEU A 26 4.16 10.75 18.80
C LEU A 26 5.57 10.89 19.43
N LEU A 27 6.27 11.99 19.18
CA LEU A 27 7.32 12.47 20.09
C LEU A 27 6.66 13.25 21.22
N ARG A 28 6.70 12.69 22.43
CA ARG A 28 6.37 13.43 23.65
C ARG A 28 7.37 14.60 23.82
N PRO A 29 6.93 15.82 24.18
CA PRO A 29 7.84 16.92 24.43
C PRO A 29 8.57 16.69 25.76
N ASN A 30 9.90 16.75 25.74
CA ASN A 30 10.70 16.91 26.94
C ASN A 30 11.31 18.32 26.97
N SER A 31 11.14 18.95 28.12
CA SER A 31 11.51 20.33 28.42
C SER A 31 13.03 20.57 28.42
N ARG A 32 13.41 21.84 28.19
CA ARG A 32 14.71 22.50 28.45
C ARG A 32 15.72 22.46 27.28
N ASN A 33 15.82 23.55 26.52
CA ASN A 33 16.85 24.58 26.76
C ASN A 33 16.74 25.71 25.72
N SER A 34 16.72 26.93 26.23
CA SER A 34 16.93 28.19 25.52
C SER A 34 18.36 28.28 25.00
N PHE A 35 18.60 28.59 23.71
CA PHE A 35 19.83 29.29 23.31
C PHE A 35 19.59 30.21 22.10
N VAL A 36 19.71 31.49 22.44
CA VAL A 36 20.05 32.71 21.69
C VAL A 36 20.51 32.56 20.23
N VAL A 37 19.85 33.33 19.36
CA VAL A 37 20.28 33.68 18.00
C VAL A 37 21.35 34.78 18.08
N THR A 38 22.52 34.56 17.47
CA THR A 38 23.39 35.66 17.01
C THR A 38 23.94 35.37 15.62
N ALA A 39 23.80 36.35 14.74
CA ALA A 39 24.39 36.40 13.41
C ALA A 39 25.75 37.11 13.45
N ARG A 40 26.73 36.67 12.64
CA ARG A 40 27.58 37.52 11.76
C ARG A 40 28.67 36.73 11.03
N ALA A 41 28.64 36.88 9.71
CA ALA A 41 29.69 36.99 8.69
C ALA A 41 31.18 36.69 9.05
N ARG A 42 31.86 35.91 8.20
CA ARG A 42 32.80 36.40 7.15
C ARG A 42 33.56 35.27 6.44
N ASP A 43 33.86 35.58 5.19
CA ASP A 43 34.65 34.90 4.16
C ASP A 43 35.82 34.02 4.58
N ARG A 44 35.93 32.84 3.92
CA ARG A 44 37.24 32.20 3.67
C ARG A 44 37.22 31.35 2.40
N VAL A 45 37.62 31.96 1.28
CA VAL A 45 37.97 31.27 0.04
C VAL A 45 39.18 30.37 0.31
N LYS A 46 39.00 29.04 0.25
CA LYS A 46 40.09 28.06 0.23
C LYS A 46 40.32 27.59 -1.21
N ARG A 47 41.57 27.74 -1.66
CA ARG A 47 42.09 27.27 -2.96
C ARG A 47 41.86 25.76 -3.11
N ILE A 48 41.27 25.36 -4.21
CA ILE A 48 41.15 23.97 -4.63
C ILE A 48 42.47 23.57 -5.28
N GLY A 49 43.24 22.71 -4.60
CA GLY A 49 44.36 21.99 -5.20
C GLY A 49 43.84 20.93 -6.16
N ARG A 50 44.44 20.82 -7.35
CA ARG A 50 44.18 19.77 -8.34
C ARG A 50 44.62 18.42 -7.78
N GLY A 51 43.72 17.74 -7.05
CA GLY A 51 43.85 16.33 -6.70
C GLY A 51 43.49 15.47 -7.90
N ARG A 52 44.37 14.53 -8.26
CA ARG A 52 44.13 13.51 -9.29
C ARG A 52 42.83 12.76 -8.96
N MET A 53 41.86 12.77 -9.87
CA MET A 53 40.68 11.91 -9.76
C MET A 53 41.12 10.45 -9.85
N ALA A 54 40.91 9.70 -8.78
CA ALA A 54 40.92 8.25 -8.85
C ALA A 54 39.79 7.79 -9.79
N PRO A 55 39.98 6.72 -10.58
CA PRO A 55 38.91 6.21 -11.44
C PRO A 55 37.73 5.78 -10.58
N ARG A 56 36.54 6.29 -10.92
CA ARG A 56 35.27 5.84 -10.34
C ARG A 56 35.13 4.35 -10.61
N ALA A 57 34.94 3.56 -9.56
CA ALA A 57 34.50 2.19 -9.69
C ALA A 57 33.20 2.16 -10.50
N ILE A 58 33.18 1.41 -11.60
CA ILE A 58 31.98 1.10 -12.36
C ILE A 58 31.13 0.24 -11.43
N GLY A 59 30.11 0.84 -10.80
CA GLY A 59 29.14 0.11 -10.02
C GLY A 59 28.50 -0.95 -10.90
N THR A 60 28.46 -2.19 -10.40
CA THR A 60 27.70 -3.29 -10.99
C THR A 60 26.21 -2.96 -10.87
N GLY A 61 25.71 -2.08 -11.75
CA GLY A 61 24.30 -1.72 -11.83
C GLY A 61 23.50 -2.97 -12.15
N LYS A 62 22.81 -3.51 -11.15
CA LYS A 62 21.89 -4.64 -11.33
C LYS A 62 20.79 -4.15 -12.27
N ARG A 63 20.71 -4.72 -13.48
CA ARG A 63 19.67 -4.40 -14.46
C ARG A 63 18.30 -4.62 -13.82
N THR A 64 17.44 -3.61 -13.86
CA THR A 64 16.04 -3.72 -13.43
C THR A 64 15.28 -4.56 -14.45
N LYS A 65 14.51 -5.54 -13.98
CA LYS A 65 13.66 -6.37 -14.85
C LYS A 65 12.51 -5.51 -15.39
N ASN A 66 12.07 -5.80 -16.61
CA ASN A 66 10.83 -5.22 -17.15
C ASN A 66 9.60 -6.03 -16.68
N ASP A 67 8.40 -5.50 -16.92
CA ASP A 67 7.15 -6.11 -16.45
C ASP A 67 6.92 -7.55 -16.97
N ASP A 68 7.36 -7.86 -18.19
CA ASP A 68 7.23 -9.21 -18.77
C ASP A 68 8.21 -10.19 -18.13
N GLU A 69 9.46 -9.78 -17.92
CA GLU A 69 10.46 -10.59 -17.20
C GLU A 69 9.99 -10.90 -15.77
N VAL A 70 9.41 -9.90 -15.09
CA VAL A 70 8.81 -10.09 -13.76
C VAL A 70 7.60 -11.03 -13.83
N ALA A 71 6.72 -10.85 -14.82
CA ALA A 71 5.54 -11.71 -14.97
C ALA A 71 5.90 -13.18 -15.22
N GLU A 72 6.92 -13.45 -16.06
CA GLU A 72 7.37 -14.82 -16.32
C GLU A 72 7.96 -15.49 -15.07
N GLU A 73 8.72 -14.74 -14.26
CA GLU A 73 9.25 -15.28 -13.01
C GLU A 73 8.17 -15.47 -11.94
N ALA A 74 7.25 -14.52 -11.81
CA ALA A 74 6.09 -14.68 -10.94
C ALA A 74 5.24 -15.89 -11.36
N LEU A 75 5.08 -16.13 -12.66
CA LEU A 75 4.35 -17.29 -13.17
C LEU A 75 5.06 -18.61 -12.86
N ARG A 76 6.40 -18.64 -12.90
CA ARG A 76 7.19 -19.81 -12.44
C ARG A 76 6.95 -20.09 -10.96
N LEU A 77 7.04 -19.07 -10.11
CA LEU A 77 6.74 -19.21 -8.67
C LEU A 77 5.33 -19.76 -8.43
N LEU A 78 4.34 -19.27 -9.18
CA LEU A 78 2.97 -19.76 -9.10
C LEU A 78 2.82 -21.21 -9.61
N ASN A 79 3.61 -21.64 -10.59
CA ASN A 79 3.56 -23.01 -11.10
C ASN A 79 4.24 -24.01 -10.16
N GLU A 80 5.24 -23.56 -9.40
CA GLU A 80 5.99 -24.38 -8.43
C GLU A 80 5.31 -24.44 -7.05
N ALA A 81 4.29 -23.61 -6.80
CA ALA A 81 3.59 -23.59 -5.53
C ALA A 81 2.77 -24.87 -5.29
N ASN A 82 3.08 -25.60 -4.21
CA ASN A 82 2.37 -26.83 -3.82
C ASN A 82 0.88 -26.62 -3.50
N ASN A 83 0.53 -25.45 -2.97
CA ASN A 83 -0.84 -25.04 -2.69
C ASN A 83 -1.02 -23.60 -3.14
N LEU A 84 -1.91 -23.38 -4.10
CA LEU A 84 -2.17 -22.06 -4.64
C LEU A 84 -3.34 -21.40 -3.89
N PRO A 85 -3.21 -20.11 -3.51
CA PRO A 85 -4.35 -19.38 -3.01
C PRO A 85 -5.42 -19.28 -4.10
N ARG A 86 -6.68 -19.45 -3.72
CA ARG A 86 -7.82 -19.25 -4.62
C ARG A 86 -8.13 -17.77 -4.85
N LEU A 87 -7.71 -16.93 -3.90
CA LEU A 87 -7.88 -15.48 -3.93
C LEU A 87 -6.64 -14.78 -3.36
N VAL A 88 -6.13 -13.78 -4.07
CA VAL A 88 -5.12 -12.86 -3.57
C VAL A 88 -5.75 -11.49 -3.32
N VAL A 89 -5.62 -10.98 -2.11
CA VAL A 89 -6.15 -9.68 -1.71
C VAL A 89 -4.98 -8.70 -1.57
N PHE A 90 -5.16 -7.47 -2.04
CA PHE A 90 -4.16 -6.41 -1.96
C PHE A 90 -4.70 -5.20 -1.21
N ASP A 91 -3.87 -4.62 -0.34
CA ASP A 91 -3.97 -3.20 -0.03
C ASP A 91 -3.57 -2.32 -1.24
N LEU A 92 -3.78 -1.01 -1.15
CA LEU A 92 -3.42 -0.04 -2.17
C LEU A 92 -2.20 0.81 -1.78
N ASP A 93 -2.32 1.62 -0.73
CA ASP A 93 -1.33 2.64 -0.39
C ASP A 93 -0.09 1.97 0.22
N TYR A 94 1.11 2.27 -0.28
CA TYR A 94 2.38 1.58 0.08
C TYR A 94 2.45 0.07 -0.21
N SER A 95 1.39 -0.51 -0.78
CA SER A 95 1.37 -1.91 -1.22
C SER A 95 1.44 -2.03 -2.75
N LEU A 96 0.50 -1.42 -3.48
CA LEU A 96 0.53 -1.40 -4.95
C LEU A 96 1.25 -0.17 -5.49
N TRP A 97 1.15 0.98 -4.82
CA TRP A 97 1.83 2.22 -5.21
C TRP A 97 2.51 2.90 -4.00
N PRO A 98 3.58 3.70 -4.19
CA PRO A 98 4.43 4.18 -3.10
C PRO A 98 3.95 5.51 -2.49
N PHE A 99 2.66 5.66 -2.21
CA PHE A 99 2.08 6.88 -1.64
C PHE A 99 0.70 6.63 -1.02
N TRP A 100 0.25 7.55 -0.17
CA TRP A 100 -1.16 7.65 0.19
C TRP A 100 -1.94 8.38 -0.90
N CYS A 101 -2.96 7.73 -1.48
CA CYS A 101 -3.79 8.33 -2.50
C CYS A 101 -4.63 9.52 -1.98
N GLU A 102 -4.88 9.61 -0.67
CA GLU A 102 -5.62 10.73 -0.08
C GLU A 102 -4.89 12.08 -0.19
N CYS A 103 -3.56 12.08 -0.30
CA CYS A 103 -2.76 13.28 -0.49
C CYS A 103 -2.46 13.56 -1.97
N ARG A 104 -3.26 13.00 -2.89
CA ARG A 104 -3.09 13.13 -4.34
C ARG A 104 -4.31 13.74 -5.01
N SER A 105 -4.12 14.20 -6.24
CA SER A 105 -5.21 14.61 -7.12
C SER A 105 -5.61 13.47 -8.07
N SER A 106 -6.91 13.31 -8.31
CA SER A 106 -7.44 12.44 -9.37
C SER A 106 -6.93 12.78 -10.78
N LYS A 107 -6.30 13.96 -10.96
CA LYS A 107 -5.66 14.38 -12.23
C LYS A 107 -4.27 13.78 -12.42
N GLU A 108 -3.58 13.37 -11.37
CA GLU A 108 -2.24 12.78 -11.45
C GLU A 108 -2.26 11.41 -12.14
N ASN A 109 -1.13 11.04 -12.76
CA ASN A 109 -0.92 9.71 -13.31
C ASN A 109 -0.13 8.88 -12.28
N PRO A 110 -0.78 7.92 -11.61
CA PRO A 110 -0.11 7.08 -10.63
C PRO A 110 0.86 6.10 -11.32
N SER A 111 1.80 5.59 -10.54
CA SER A 111 2.66 4.47 -10.93
C SER A 111 2.65 3.40 -9.84
N LEU A 112 2.68 2.15 -10.25
CA LEU A 112 2.83 1.02 -9.34
C LEU A 112 4.28 0.87 -8.86
N TYR A 113 4.50 0.06 -7.82
CA TYR A 113 5.84 -0.46 -7.52
C TYR A 113 6.42 -1.21 -8.72
N PRO A 114 7.75 -1.20 -8.93
CA PRO A 114 8.39 -1.68 -10.15
C PRO A 114 8.03 -3.12 -10.55
N GLU A 115 7.78 -4.01 -9.59
CA GLU A 115 7.46 -5.42 -9.86
C GLU A 115 5.96 -5.74 -9.74
N ALA A 116 5.14 -4.79 -9.28
CA ALA A 116 3.73 -5.06 -9.00
C ALA A 116 2.93 -5.34 -10.27
N THR A 117 3.20 -4.62 -11.38
CA THR A 117 2.55 -4.89 -12.68
C THR A 117 2.78 -6.33 -13.14
N GLY A 118 4.04 -6.79 -13.11
CA GLY A 118 4.40 -8.15 -13.49
C GLY A 118 3.74 -9.22 -12.60
N VAL A 119 3.72 -8.99 -11.29
CA VAL A 119 3.03 -9.89 -10.33
C VAL A 119 1.53 -9.98 -10.61
N LEU A 120 0.84 -8.86 -10.79
CA LEU A 120 -0.59 -8.82 -11.09
C LEU A 120 -0.91 -9.52 -12.43
N ASN A 121 -0.07 -9.31 -13.45
CA ASN A 121 -0.21 -9.97 -14.74
C ASN A 121 -0.04 -11.50 -14.62
N ALA A 122 0.95 -11.97 -13.85
CA ALA A 122 1.17 -13.40 -13.64
C ALA A 122 -0.01 -14.08 -12.93
N LEU A 123 -0.57 -13.43 -11.89
CA LEU A 123 -1.76 -13.92 -11.20
C LEU A 123 -2.95 -14.05 -12.16
N ARG A 124 -3.17 -13.03 -13.00
CA ARG A 124 -4.22 -13.06 -14.03
C ARG A 124 -4.01 -14.18 -15.04
N ARG A 125 -2.80 -14.33 -15.58
CA ARG A 125 -2.43 -15.42 -16.52
C ARG A 125 -2.62 -16.81 -15.89
N LYS A 126 -2.32 -16.95 -14.60
CA LYS A 126 -2.50 -18.19 -13.84
C LYS A 126 -3.98 -18.49 -13.51
N GLY A 127 -4.88 -17.52 -13.65
CA GLY A 127 -6.28 -17.66 -13.28
C GLY A 127 -6.54 -17.55 -11.77
N VAL A 128 -5.62 -16.93 -11.02
CA VAL A 128 -5.82 -16.65 -9.59
C VAL A 128 -6.69 -15.41 -9.45
N THR A 129 -7.79 -15.54 -8.72
CA THR A 129 -8.72 -14.43 -8.47
C THR A 129 -8.03 -13.36 -7.62
N MET A 130 -8.32 -12.08 -7.89
CA MET A 130 -7.77 -10.97 -7.11
C MET A 130 -8.87 -10.06 -6.55
N ALA A 131 -8.62 -9.46 -5.39
CA ALA A 131 -9.48 -8.45 -4.78
C ALA A 131 -8.67 -7.31 -4.13
N VAL A 132 -9.34 -6.20 -3.82
CA VAL A 132 -8.77 -5.07 -3.09
C VAL A 132 -9.47 -4.94 -1.73
N ALA A 133 -8.67 -4.70 -0.69
CA ALA A 133 -9.13 -4.23 0.61
C ALA A 133 -8.32 -3.00 0.99
N SER A 134 -8.89 -1.80 0.99
CA SER A 134 -8.21 -0.55 1.33
C SER A 134 -9.02 0.30 2.30
N ARG A 135 -8.31 0.93 3.24
CA ARG A 135 -8.86 1.81 4.28
C ARG A 135 -8.80 3.29 3.93
N THR A 136 -8.42 3.65 2.70
CA THR A 136 -8.36 5.05 2.28
C THR A 136 -9.72 5.76 2.45
N PRO A 137 -9.74 7.02 2.95
CA PRO A 137 -10.96 7.82 3.02
C PRO A 137 -11.36 8.42 1.67
N THR A 138 -10.52 8.30 0.63
CA THR A 138 -10.76 8.86 -0.71
C THR A 138 -10.97 7.74 -1.75
N PRO A 139 -12.09 7.00 -1.70
CA PRO A 139 -12.35 5.87 -2.59
C PRO A 139 -12.47 6.27 -4.06
N ASP A 140 -12.90 7.51 -4.34
CA ASP A 140 -13.01 8.08 -5.68
C ASP A 140 -11.63 8.27 -6.34
N ILE A 141 -10.64 8.75 -5.58
CA ILE A 141 -9.25 8.90 -6.05
C ILE A 141 -8.64 7.53 -6.31
N ALA A 142 -8.77 6.60 -5.36
CA ALA A 142 -8.27 5.24 -5.51
C ALA A 142 -8.83 4.53 -6.74
N ARG A 143 -10.16 4.62 -6.96
CA ARG A 143 -10.81 4.05 -8.17
C ARG A 143 -10.34 4.73 -9.45
N THR A 144 -10.13 6.04 -9.43
CA THR A 144 -9.57 6.76 -10.58
C THR A 144 -8.17 6.27 -10.93
N PHE A 145 -7.33 6.02 -9.93
CA PHE A 145 -5.98 5.50 -10.12
C PHE A 145 -5.97 4.07 -10.66
N LEU A 146 -6.79 3.18 -10.11
CA LEU A 146 -6.97 1.81 -10.63
C LEU A 146 -7.41 1.81 -12.11
N LYS A 147 -8.24 2.79 -12.51
CA LYS A 147 -8.67 2.97 -13.91
C LYS A 147 -7.52 3.45 -14.79
N LYS A 148 -6.77 4.48 -14.36
CA LYS A 148 -5.62 5.01 -15.13
C LYS A 148 -4.50 4.00 -15.30
N LEU A 149 -4.30 3.14 -14.31
CA LEU A 149 -3.35 2.03 -14.36
C LEU A 149 -3.84 0.84 -15.20
N ASN A 150 -5.09 0.87 -15.68
CA ASN A 150 -5.71 -0.21 -16.45
C ASN A 150 -5.72 -1.58 -15.74
N ILE A 151 -5.86 -1.57 -14.41
CA ILE A 151 -5.92 -2.78 -13.56
C ILE A 151 -7.27 -2.96 -12.86
N THR A 152 -8.26 -2.11 -13.16
CA THR A 152 -9.60 -2.21 -12.53
C THR A 152 -10.22 -3.59 -12.74
N ASP A 153 -10.16 -4.11 -13.97
CA ASP A 153 -10.77 -5.40 -14.34
C ASP A 153 -9.97 -6.61 -13.86
N TYR A 154 -8.88 -6.41 -13.12
CA TYR A 154 -8.11 -7.50 -12.52
C TYR A 154 -8.78 -7.98 -11.23
N PHE A 155 -9.58 -7.10 -10.59
CA PHE A 155 -10.14 -7.33 -9.27
C PHE A 155 -11.63 -7.65 -9.36
N VAL A 156 -12.04 -8.83 -8.91
CA VAL A 156 -13.46 -9.24 -8.90
C VAL A 156 -14.24 -8.54 -7.79
N ASN A 157 -13.54 -8.03 -6.77
CA ASN A 157 -14.13 -7.30 -5.66
C ASN A 157 -13.17 -6.21 -5.17
N MET A 158 -13.68 -5.01 -4.90
CA MET A 158 -12.91 -3.90 -4.37
C MET A 158 -13.62 -3.25 -3.16
N GLN A 159 -13.21 -3.65 -1.95
CA GLN A 159 -13.61 -3.00 -0.70
C GLN A 159 -12.67 -1.81 -0.43
N ILE A 160 -13.14 -0.60 -0.72
CA ILE A 160 -12.35 0.64 -0.57
C ILE A 160 -13.19 1.62 0.25
N TYR A 161 -12.92 1.69 1.55
CA TYR A 161 -13.59 2.57 2.50
C TYR A 161 -12.85 2.59 3.85
N PRO A 162 -12.92 3.68 4.61
CA PRO A 162 -12.31 3.73 5.94
C PRO A 162 -13.02 2.78 6.90
N SER A 163 -12.25 2.11 7.75
CA SER A 163 -12.76 1.30 8.85
C SER A 163 -11.80 1.32 10.04
N TRP A 164 -12.37 1.09 11.22
CA TRP A 164 -11.66 0.97 12.50
C TRP A 164 -11.33 -0.48 12.85
N THR A 165 -11.81 -1.45 12.06
CA THR A 165 -11.64 -2.88 12.36
C THR A 165 -10.40 -3.49 11.70
N HIS A 166 -9.41 -2.68 11.34
CA HIS A 166 -8.15 -3.16 10.73
C HIS A 166 -8.38 -4.22 9.62
N LYS A 167 -9.28 -3.91 8.67
CA LYS A 167 -9.69 -4.73 7.52
C LYS A 167 -10.51 -6.00 7.79
N VAL A 168 -10.89 -6.28 9.03
CA VAL A 168 -11.80 -7.39 9.32
C VAL A 168 -13.13 -7.26 8.55
N GLU A 169 -13.77 -6.08 8.56
CA GLU A 169 -15.00 -5.83 7.80
C GLU A 169 -14.81 -6.00 6.28
N HIS A 170 -13.68 -5.51 5.73
CA HIS A 170 -13.36 -5.67 4.31
C HIS A 170 -13.29 -7.14 3.93
N PHE A 171 -12.60 -7.96 4.74
CA PHE A 171 -12.46 -9.40 4.49
C PHE A 171 -13.78 -10.16 4.65
N GLN A 172 -14.65 -9.76 5.58
CA GLN A 172 -16.01 -10.31 5.67
C GLN A 172 -16.82 -10.05 4.40
N LYS A 173 -16.74 -8.84 3.84
CA LYS A 173 -17.42 -8.50 2.58
C LYS A 173 -16.82 -9.21 1.37
N ILE A 174 -15.50 -9.37 1.34
CA ILE A 174 -14.83 -10.17 0.31
C ILE A 174 -15.30 -11.62 0.37
N LEU A 175 -15.25 -12.27 1.55
CA LEU A 175 -15.73 -13.64 1.75
C LEU A 175 -17.20 -13.80 1.30
N GLN A 176 -18.08 -12.87 1.68
CA GLN A 176 -19.49 -12.90 1.28
C GLN A 176 -19.69 -12.85 -0.24
N SER A 177 -18.82 -12.11 -0.95
CA SER A 177 -18.96 -11.92 -2.40
C SER A 177 -18.26 -12.97 -3.25
N THR A 178 -17.13 -13.51 -2.78
CA THR A 178 -16.29 -14.45 -3.54
C THR A 178 -16.51 -15.90 -3.11
N GLU A 179 -17.09 -16.10 -1.93
CA GLU A 179 -17.28 -17.41 -1.29
C GLU A 179 -15.98 -18.21 -1.10
N VAL A 180 -14.82 -17.54 -1.19
CA VAL A 180 -13.51 -18.15 -0.96
C VAL A 180 -13.24 -18.18 0.54
N PRO A 181 -13.00 -19.34 1.18
CA PRO A 181 -12.68 -19.40 2.60
C PRO A 181 -11.38 -18.66 2.94
N TYR A 182 -11.29 -18.07 4.14
CA TYR A 182 -10.08 -17.33 4.57
C TYR A 182 -8.78 -18.13 4.45
N LYS A 183 -8.82 -19.42 4.79
CA LYS A 183 -7.65 -20.32 4.68
C LYS A 183 -7.12 -20.47 3.25
N ASP A 184 -7.92 -20.16 2.24
CA ASP A 184 -7.57 -20.24 0.82
C ASP A 184 -7.21 -18.84 0.25
N MET A 185 -7.06 -17.83 1.12
CA MET A 185 -6.69 -16.47 0.75
C MET A 185 -5.22 -16.15 1.11
N LEU A 186 -4.60 -15.33 0.25
CA LEU A 186 -3.31 -14.68 0.49
C LEU A 186 -3.49 -13.16 0.48
N PHE A 187 -2.85 -12.46 1.41
CA PHE A 187 -3.02 -11.02 1.59
C PHE A 187 -1.68 -10.28 1.70
N PHE A 188 -1.59 -9.13 1.01
CA PHE A 188 -0.45 -8.21 1.06
C PHE A 188 -0.87 -6.83 1.57
N ASP A 189 -0.17 -6.32 2.58
CA ASP A 189 -0.41 -5.02 3.24
C ASP A 189 0.88 -4.52 3.89
N ASP A 190 1.07 -3.20 3.98
CA ASP A 190 2.23 -2.57 4.63
C ASP A 190 2.02 -2.27 6.12
N GLU A 191 0.78 -2.33 6.62
CA GLU A 191 0.43 -2.01 8.00
C GLU A 191 0.31 -3.27 8.88
N ASP A 192 1.24 -3.42 9.81
CA ASP A 192 1.30 -4.53 10.78
C ASP A 192 -0.05 -4.83 11.45
N ARG A 193 -0.82 -3.81 11.80
CA ARG A 193 -2.13 -3.97 12.46
C ARG A 193 -3.14 -4.70 11.56
N ASN A 194 -3.16 -4.37 10.27
CA ASN A 194 -4.02 -5.06 9.30
C ASN A 194 -3.54 -6.50 9.14
N ILE A 195 -2.23 -6.73 9.04
CA ILE A 195 -1.63 -8.08 8.94
C ILE A 195 -2.03 -8.95 10.14
N LEU A 196 -1.92 -8.43 11.36
CA LEU A 196 -2.28 -9.13 12.59
C LEU A 196 -3.77 -9.48 12.63
N SER A 197 -4.65 -8.49 12.42
CA SER A 197 -6.10 -8.70 12.48
C SER A 197 -6.61 -9.64 11.39
N VAL A 198 -6.09 -9.55 10.16
CA VAL A 198 -6.51 -10.41 9.05
C VAL A 198 -5.94 -11.83 9.20
N SER A 199 -4.73 -12.00 9.74
CA SER A 199 -4.18 -13.33 10.02
C SER A 199 -5.00 -14.10 11.05
N GLN A 200 -5.60 -13.42 12.04
CA GLN A 200 -6.50 -14.04 13.03
C GLN A 200 -7.78 -14.63 12.40
N LEU A 201 -8.16 -14.19 11.19
CA LEU A 201 -9.27 -14.79 10.43
C LEU A 201 -8.88 -16.10 9.74
N GLY A 202 -7.60 -16.47 9.74
CA GLY A 202 -7.06 -17.64 9.03
C GLY A 202 -6.49 -17.33 7.64
N VAL A 203 -6.41 -16.06 7.25
CA VAL A 203 -5.80 -15.63 5.98
C VAL A 203 -4.28 -15.68 6.08
N THR A 204 -3.62 -16.16 5.03
CA THR A 204 -2.16 -16.03 4.94
C THR A 204 -1.80 -14.58 4.64
N SER A 205 -1.29 -13.84 5.62
CA SER A 205 -0.95 -12.42 5.45
C SER A 205 0.56 -12.17 5.42
N ILE A 206 0.99 -11.29 4.52
CA ILE A 206 2.39 -10.91 4.26
C ILE A 206 2.55 -9.39 4.38
N LEU A 207 3.38 -8.98 5.33
CA LEU A 207 3.82 -7.60 5.48
C LEU A 207 4.74 -7.22 4.31
N VAL A 208 4.43 -6.13 3.60
CA VAL A 208 5.26 -5.59 2.53
C VAL A 208 5.82 -4.22 2.91
N ASN A 209 7.15 -4.09 2.99
CA ASN A 209 7.80 -2.81 3.31
C ASN A 209 8.14 -1.98 2.06
N ASP A 210 8.36 -2.65 0.93
CA ASP A 210 8.76 -2.05 -0.35
C ASP A 210 7.74 -2.40 -1.45
N GLY A 211 6.45 -2.43 -1.06
CA GLY A 211 5.35 -2.83 -1.92
C GLY A 211 5.38 -4.29 -2.38
N VAL A 212 4.43 -4.62 -3.25
CA VAL A 212 4.31 -5.94 -3.88
C VAL A 212 5.46 -6.17 -4.86
N ASN A 213 6.16 -7.28 -4.67
CA ASN A 213 7.30 -7.70 -5.47
C ASN A 213 7.43 -9.23 -5.49
N LEU A 214 8.35 -9.76 -6.31
CA LEU A 214 8.58 -11.20 -6.48
C LEU A 214 8.96 -11.89 -5.17
N LYS A 215 9.75 -11.22 -4.33
CA LYS A 215 10.15 -11.75 -3.02
C LYS A 215 8.95 -11.91 -2.09
N ALA A 216 8.08 -10.90 -2.03
CA ALA A 216 6.85 -10.95 -1.25
C ALA A 216 5.92 -12.06 -1.76
N LEU A 217 5.76 -12.19 -3.09
CA LEU A 217 4.97 -13.27 -3.70
C LEU A 217 5.52 -14.65 -3.31
N ALA A 218 6.83 -14.88 -3.48
CA ALA A 218 7.48 -16.13 -3.12
C ALA A 218 7.29 -16.48 -1.63
N GLN A 219 7.47 -15.50 -0.75
CA GLN A 219 7.24 -15.67 0.69
C GLN A 219 5.77 -16.00 0.99
N GLY A 220 4.84 -15.32 0.32
CA GLY A 220 3.41 -15.55 0.42
C GLY A 220 3.01 -16.97 0.06
N LEU A 221 3.44 -17.42 -1.12
CA LEU A 221 3.19 -18.78 -1.61
C LEU A 221 3.80 -19.84 -0.69
N GLN A 222 5.04 -19.63 -0.23
CA GLN A 222 5.70 -20.56 0.70
C GLN A 222 4.95 -20.66 2.04
N LYS A 223 4.49 -19.53 2.59
CA LYS A 223 3.73 -19.51 3.85
C LYS A 223 2.35 -20.16 3.68
N HIS A 224 1.69 -19.91 2.55
CA HIS A 224 0.37 -20.45 2.22
C HIS A 224 0.37 -21.97 2.00
N ALA A 225 1.50 -22.51 1.53
CA ALA A 225 1.67 -23.95 1.34
C ALA A 225 1.85 -24.74 2.65
N ARG A 226 2.07 -24.08 3.79
CA ARG A 226 2.22 -24.77 5.07
C ARG A 226 0.85 -25.16 5.63
N PRO A 227 0.69 -26.39 6.12
CA PRO A 227 -0.50 -26.75 6.89
C PRO A 227 -0.67 -25.77 8.05
N ILE A 228 -1.89 -25.26 8.23
CA ILE A 228 -2.22 -24.53 9.46
C ILE A 228 -2.04 -25.54 10.59
N ALA A 229 -1.09 -25.29 11.49
CA ALA A 229 -0.90 -26.14 12.66
C ALA A 229 -2.23 -26.18 13.41
N SER A 230 -2.82 -27.37 13.51
CA SER A 230 -4.03 -27.61 14.30
C SER A 230 -3.73 -27.18 15.73
N SER A 231 -4.41 -26.12 16.16
CA SER A 231 -4.43 -25.66 17.56
C SER A 231 -5.35 -26.52 18.39
#